data_AF-A0A1C5RSJ3-F1
#
_entry.id   AF-A0A1C5RSJ3-F1
#
_cell.length_a   1.000
_cell.length_b   1.000
_cell.length_c   1.000
_cell.angle_alpha   90.00
_cell.angle_beta   90.00
_cell.angle_gamma   90.00
#
_symmetry.space_group_name_H-M   'P 1'
#
loop_
_entity.id
_entity.type
_entity.pdbx_description
1 polymer ?
#
loop_
_entity_poly.entity_id
_entity_poly.type
_entity_poly.pdbx_seq_one_letter_code
_entity_poly.pdbx_strand_id
1 'polypeptide(L)'
;MTVINRTAEVKAYYYFRKAGMTHAGAIGTIGNLEAESDGFYSNRMEYLLKARLKADGYTYTDESYTAAIDKGSISKEKFLHPRPGCQYGFGLAQWTSPGRKERLYNLVRQKGVSIADETMQLEYLIWELKNIYQNVWNMLTTATSIKAASDYFLVYFEAPANTGEAVRKGRADRGYLFEKYLKCQNGGDSVKVTAQQIIDVMKSWIGLSRAKGTHKPIIDLYNSHYPLARGYKVSYTDDYCDTTVSAAFIKLSAVDLIGGTECGVEEHINLFKKKGIWNEDGTITPKPGDIICYNWDDGTQPNDGWADHIGVVEYVDSKNRTLTVIEGNMTGGVVGERTIPIGWGYIRGYACPKYIDSQVTNTKKENNVSTETGGTGYMFKVKTVQSGSTGNDVKLLQRLLKSNGCKGKDGKNLSIDGSCGANTVYAIKEYQKKKKLEVDGCAGNATWKSILLR
;
A
#
# COMPACT_ATOMS: atom_id res chain seq x y z
N MET A 1 5.49 -6.33 18.27
CA MET A 1 6.19 -6.39 16.97
C MET A 1 6.04 -5.03 16.32
N THR A 2 7.14 -4.46 15.85
CA THR A 2 7.13 -3.23 15.06
C THR A 2 6.41 -3.49 13.74
N VAL A 3 5.55 -2.55 13.31
CA VAL A 3 4.86 -2.65 12.03
C VAL A 3 5.89 -2.50 10.93
N ILE A 4 5.91 -3.38 9.93
CA ILE A 4 6.86 -3.27 8.81
C ILE A 4 6.32 -2.27 7.80
N ASN A 5 7.16 -1.34 7.37
CA ASN A 5 6.86 -0.38 6.31
C ASN A 5 6.97 -1.03 4.92
N ARG A 6 5.99 -1.86 4.56
CA ARG A 6 5.98 -2.60 3.29
C ARG A 6 6.02 -1.69 2.05
N THR A 7 5.43 -0.49 2.12
CA THR A 7 5.48 0.48 1.02
C THR A 7 6.92 0.94 0.73
N ALA A 8 7.68 1.24 1.79
CA ALA A 8 9.09 1.62 1.66
C ALA A 8 9.95 0.47 1.10
N GLU A 9 9.69 -0.77 1.53
CA GLU A 9 10.40 -1.94 0.99
C GLU A 9 10.13 -2.15 -0.50
N VAL A 10 8.87 -2.02 -0.96
CA VAL A 10 8.54 -2.14 -2.39
C VAL A 10 9.23 -1.04 -3.19
N LYS A 11 9.22 0.20 -2.71
CA LYS A 11 9.92 1.31 -3.36
C LYS A 11 11.44 1.02 -3.43
N ALA A 12 12.04 0.56 -2.35
CA ALA A 12 13.46 0.19 -2.31
C ALA A 12 13.78 -0.96 -3.27
N TYR A 13 12.92 -1.98 -3.35
CA TYR A 13 13.08 -3.09 -4.28
C TYR A 13 13.21 -2.60 -5.72
N TYR A 14 12.24 -1.80 -6.18
CA TYR A 14 12.29 -1.29 -7.56
C TYR A 14 13.45 -0.31 -7.76
N TYR A 15 13.81 0.47 -6.74
CA TYR A 15 14.99 1.34 -6.79
C TYR A 15 16.29 0.53 -6.98
N PHE A 16 16.46 -0.56 -6.24
CA PHE A 16 17.61 -1.47 -6.35
C PHE A 16 17.64 -2.21 -7.68
N ARG A 17 16.49 -2.69 -8.16
CA ARG A 17 16.37 -3.34 -9.48
C ARG A 17 16.73 -2.37 -10.59
N LYS A 18 16.25 -1.12 -10.53
CA LYS A 18 16.63 -0.06 -11.49
C LYS A 18 18.12 0.27 -11.43
N ALA A 19 18.74 0.21 -10.25
CA ALA A 19 20.17 0.46 -10.09
C ALA A 19 21.07 -0.66 -10.65
N GLY A 20 20.50 -1.84 -10.92
CA GLY A 20 21.18 -2.99 -11.55
C GLY A 20 21.24 -4.27 -10.70
N MET A 21 20.72 -4.28 -9.47
CA MET A 21 20.73 -5.50 -8.63
C MET A 21 19.83 -6.58 -9.24
N THR A 22 20.18 -7.86 -9.04
CA THR A 22 19.27 -8.98 -9.34
C THR A 22 18.02 -8.97 -8.43
N HIS A 23 17.01 -9.79 -8.75
CA HIS A 23 15.87 -10.00 -7.86
C HIS A 23 16.32 -10.50 -6.48
N ALA A 24 17.17 -11.52 -6.46
CA ALA A 24 17.75 -12.07 -5.23
C ALA A 24 18.61 -11.07 -4.47
N GLY A 25 19.43 -10.29 -5.19
CA GLY A 25 20.25 -9.21 -4.63
C GLY A 25 19.40 -8.16 -3.92
N ALA A 26 18.41 -7.60 -4.61
CA ALA A 26 17.54 -6.57 -4.07
C ALA A 26 16.78 -7.06 -2.81
N ILE A 27 16.24 -8.28 -2.85
CA ILE A 27 15.49 -8.84 -1.72
C ILE A 27 16.42 -9.20 -0.54
N GLY A 28 17.61 -9.73 -0.82
CA GLY A 28 18.62 -10.02 0.20
C GLY A 28 19.07 -8.75 0.93
N THR A 29 19.22 -7.64 0.21
CA THR A 29 19.48 -6.31 0.80
C THR A 29 18.30 -5.83 1.64
N ILE A 30 17.06 -5.93 1.15
CA ILE A 30 15.87 -5.49 1.89
C ILE A 30 15.73 -6.21 3.23
N GLY A 31 15.92 -7.53 3.27
CA GLY A 31 15.85 -8.30 4.51
C GLY A 31 16.85 -7.85 5.57
N ASN A 32 18.03 -7.34 5.15
CA ASN A 32 19.00 -6.74 6.06
C ASN A 32 18.54 -5.37 6.58
N LEU A 33 18.12 -4.47 5.68
CA LEU A 33 17.66 -3.13 6.05
C LEU A 33 16.40 -3.18 6.93
N GLU A 34 15.50 -4.14 6.70
CA GLU A 34 14.34 -4.39 7.56
C GLU A 34 14.78 -4.75 8.99
N ALA A 35 15.83 -5.57 9.12
CA ALA A 35 16.39 -5.97 10.41
C ALA A 35 17.12 -4.81 11.11
N GLU A 36 17.94 -4.04 10.39
CA GLU A 36 18.70 -2.92 10.94
C GLU A 36 17.79 -1.81 11.47
N SER A 37 16.81 -1.41 10.67
CA SER A 37 15.95 -0.27 11.00
C SER A 37 14.67 -0.67 11.75
N ASP A 38 14.52 -1.94 12.11
CA ASP A 38 13.33 -2.52 12.75
C ASP A 38 12.04 -2.10 12.03
N GLY A 39 11.82 -2.68 10.86
CA GLY A 39 10.62 -2.47 10.03
C GLY A 39 10.81 -1.53 8.84
N PHE A 40 12.04 -1.33 8.37
CA PHE A 40 12.37 -0.56 7.16
C PHE A 40 12.03 0.94 7.29
N TYR A 41 12.54 1.57 8.36
CA TYR A 41 12.29 2.99 8.67
C TYR A 41 13.55 3.84 8.51
N SER A 42 13.51 4.81 7.59
CA SER A 42 14.62 5.74 7.32
C SER A 42 14.89 6.75 8.44
N ASN A 43 13.96 6.92 9.39
CA ASN A 43 14.13 7.78 10.55
C ASN A 43 14.57 7.02 11.82
N ARG A 44 14.85 5.70 11.72
CA ARG A 44 15.15 4.89 12.90
C ARG A 44 16.43 5.34 13.59
N MET A 45 16.28 5.81 14.81
CA MET A 45 17.36 6.05 15.75
C MET A 45 17.66 4.78 16.55
N GLU A 46 18.94 4.46 16.72
CA GLU A 46 19.37 3.27 17.46
C GLU A 46 18.80 3.25 18.88
N TYR A 47 18.27 2.08 19.29
CA TYR A 47 17.63 1.91 20.59
C TYR A 47 18.54 2.23 21.78
N LEU A 48 19.83 1.88 21.69
CA LEU A 48 20.77 2.17 22.77
C LEU A 48 20.99 3.68 22.90
N LEU A 49 21.08 4.41 21.79
CA LEU A 49 21.18 5.87 21.85
C LEU A 49 19.95 6.49 22.51
N LYS A 50 18.73 6.02 22.16
CA LYS A 50 17.49 6.50 22.78
C LYS A 50 17.51 6.32 24.30
N ALA A 51 17.91 5.13 24.76
CA ALA A 51 18.01 4.82 26.17
C ALA A 51 19.04 5.70 26.90
N ARG A 52 20.21 5.90 26.28
CA ARG A 52 21.30 6.71 26.86
C ARG A 52 20.96 8.19 26.91
N LEU A 53 20.41 8.76 25.84
CA LEU A 53 19.96 10.15 25.85
C LEU A 53 18.87 10.38 26.88
N LYS A 54 17.93 9.44 27.04
CA LYS A 54 16.90 9.52 28.08
C LYS A 54 17.51 9.53 29.49
N ALA A 55 18.53 8.71 29.73
CA ALA A 55 19.28 8.72 31.00
C ALA A 55 20.04 10.04 31.22
N ASP A 56 20.50 10.67 30.15
CA ASP A 56 21.14 11.99 30.17
C ASP A 56 20.11 13.15 30.20
N GLY A 57 18.81 12.87 30.37
CA GLY A 57 17.74 13.87 30.48
C GLY A 57 17.11 14.33 29.16
N TYR A 58 17.53 13.78 28.02
CA TYR A 58 17.00 14.10 26.70
C TYR A 58 16.04 13.01 26.19
N THR A 59 14.77 13.35 26.00
CA THR A 59 13.79 12.39 25.46
C THR A 59 13.52 12.68 23.99
N TYR A 60 13.88 11.74 23.12
CA TYR A 60 13.58 11.81 21.69
C TYR A 60 12.78 10.58 21.22
N THR A 61 11.85 10.81 20.29
CA THR A 61 11.29 9.77 19.41
C THR A 61 12.10 9.77 18.11
N ASP A 62 11.86 8.79 17.22
CA ASP A 62 12.48 8.79 15.89
C ASP A 62 12.16 10.09 15.13
N GLU A 63 10.91 10.53 15.21
CA GLU A 63 10.41 11.76 14.58
C GLU A 63 11.02 13.01 15.20
N SER A 64 11.05 13.12 16.54
CA SER A 64 11.56 14.33 17.19
C SER A 64 13.09 14.45 17.10
N TYR A 65 13.81 13.32 17.08
CA TYR A 65 15.25 13.31 16.84
C TYR A 65 15.56 13.77 15.42
N THR A 66 14.87 13.19 14.42
CA THR A 66 14.99 13.58 13.00
C THR A 66 14.69 15.05 12.81
N ALA A 67 13.57 15.54 13.35
CA ALA A 67 13.19 16.94 13.25
C ALA A 67 14.21 17.88 13.92
N ALA A 68 14.83 17.46 15.03
CA ALA A 68 15.86 18.25 15.70
C ALA A 68 17.14 18.33 14.86
N ILE A 69 17.53 17.26 14.17
CA ILE A 69 18.63 17.30 13.19
C ILE A 69 18.27 18.24 12.05
N ASP A 70 17.11 18.05 11.41
CA ASP A 70 16.70 18.81 10.24
C ASP A 70 16.66 20.32 10.51
N LYS A 71 16.15 20.71 11.69
CA LYS A 71 16.08 22.11 12.16
C LYS A 71 17.41 22.66 12.69
N GLY A 72 18.43 21.81 12.84
CA GLY A 72 19.75 22.20 13.35
C GLY A 72 19.84 22.33 14.88
N SER A 73 18.76 22.03 15.62
CA SER A 73 18.79 21.97 17.09
C SER A 73 19.68 20.83 17.61
N ILE A 74 19.84 19.77 16.80
CA ILE A 74 20.98 18.86 16.88
C ILE A 74 21.94 19.28 15.77
N SER A 75 23.12 19.78 16.16
CA SER A 75 24.16 20.15 15.21
C SER A 75 24.70 18.92 14.47
N LYS A 76 25.37 19.15 13.32
CA LYS A 76 26.11 18.09 12.61
C LYS A 76 27.03 17.33 13.57
N GLU A 77 27.83 18.05 14.35
CA GLU A 77 28.75 17.45 15.32
C GLU A 77 28.02 16.54 16.32
N LYS A 78 26.90 16.99 16.89
CA LYS A 78 26.11 16.19 17.82
C LYS A 78 25.39 15.02 17.15
N PHE A 79 25.10 15.08 15.85
CA PHE A 79 24.59 13.92 15.11
C PHE A 79 25.70 12.88 14.85
N LEU A 80 26.91 13.33 14.50
CA LEU A 80 28.07 12.45 14.28
C LEU A 80 28.54 11.81 15.59
N HIS A 81 28.57 12.60 16.66
CA HIS A 81 29.08 12.26 17.98
C HIS A 81 28.05 12.61 19.07
N PRO A 82 26.93 11.87 19.16
CA PRO A 82 25.86 12.22 20.09
C PRO A 82 26.26 12.04 21.55
N ARG A 83 27.30 11.23 21.83
CA ARG A 83 27.93 11.09 23.15
C ARG A 83 29.45 10.90 22.99
N PRO A 84 30.28 11.41 23.92
CA PRO A 84 31.74 11.25 23.86
C PRO A 84 32.16 9.77 23.79
N GLY A 85 33.05 9.44 22.85
CA GLY A 85 33.62 8.09 22.72
C GLY A 85 32.68 7.01 22.19
N CYS A 86 31.43 7.34 21.85
CA CYS A 86 30.44 6.38 21.39
C CYS A 86 29.99 6.67 19.94
N GLN A 87 29.66 5.61 19.21
CA GLN A 87 29.03 5.68 17.90
C GLN A 87 27.66 5.02 17.97
N TYR A 88 26.71 5.57 17.22
CA TYR A 88 25.35 5.06 17.17
C TYR A 88 24.77 5.20 15.76
N GLY A 89 23.98 4.20 15.38
CA GLY A 89 23.33 4.05 14.09
C GLY A 89 22.13 4.98 13.89
N PHE A 90 21.87 5.29 12.62
CA PHE A 90 20.69 6.02 12.18
C PHE A 90 20.22 5.51 10.81
N GLY A 91 18.90 5.48 10.59
CA GLY A 91 18.26 5.24 9.31
C GLY A 91 18.24 3.77 8.84
N LEU A 92 18.01 3.58 7.55
CA LEU A 92 17.74 2.26 6.94
C LEU A 92 18.83 1.22 7.23
N ALA A 93 20.10 1.62 7.08
CA ALA A 93 21.27 0.75 7.26
C ALA A 93 21.97 0.97 8.62
N GLN A 94 21.30 1.64 9.57
CA GLN A 94 21.88 2.01 10.87
C GLN A 94 23.33 2.54 10.76
N TRP A 95 23.56 3.54 9.90
CA TRP A 95 24.89 4.08 9.65
C TRP A 95 25.53 4.58 10.96
N THR A 96 26.52 3.83 11.45
CA THR A 96 27.07 4.03 12.80
C THR A 96 28.33 4.91 12.79
N SER A 97 29.24 4.69 11.84
CA SER A 97 30.52 5.41 11.82
C SER A 97 30.34 6.91 11.45
N PRO A 98 31.11 7.84 12.07
CA PRO A 98 31.03 9.27 11.79
C PRO A 98 31.19 9.62 10.31
N GLY A 99 32.16 9.01 9.61
CA GLY A 99 32.38 9.30 8.19
C GLY A 99 31.20 8.90 7.29
N ARG A 100 30.53 7.77 7.58
CA ARG A 100 29.32 7.36 6.84
C ARG A 100 28.15 8.29 7.12
N LYS A 101 27.94 8.65 8.39
CA LYS A 101 26.90 9.62 8.78
C LYS A 101 27.14 11.01 8.21
N GLU A 102 28.39 11.45 8.14
CA GLU A 102 28.76 12.73 7.57
C GLU A 102 28.43 12.81 6.08
N ARG A 103 28.77 11.78 5.30
CA ARG A 103 28.42 11.74 3.87
C ARG A 103 26.91 11.77 3.64
N LEU A 104 26.15 10.99 4.42
CA LEU A 104 24.69 11.05 4.38
C LEU A 104 24.17 12.45 4.74
N TYR A 105 24.66 13.04 5.83
CA TYR A 105 24.29 14.39 6.26
C TYR A 105 24.57 15.42 5.17
N ASN A 106 25.75 15.40 4.58
CA ASN A 106 26.13 16.34 3.54
C ASN A 106 25.24 16.18 2.28
N LEU A 107 24.92 14.94 1.88
CA LEU A 107 24.04 14.65 0.74
C LEU A 107 22.65 15.27 0.94
N VAL A 108 22.00 15.01 2.08
CA VAL A 108 20.63 15.52 2.31
C VAL A 108 20.60 17.04 2.43
N ARG A 109 21.66 17.66 2.98
CA ARG A 109 21.78 19.12 3.05
C ARG A 109 21.97 19.74 1.68
N GLN A 110 22.80 19.13 0.82
CA GLN A 110 22.97 19.56 -0.57
C GLN A 110 21.63 19.51 -1.34
N LYS A 111 20.80 18.51 -1.06
CA LYS A 111 19.51 18.29 -1.71
C LYS A 111 18.35 19.07 -1.06
N GLY A 112 18.57 19.69 0.10
CA GLY A 112 17.54 20.45 0.82
C GLY A 112 16.41 19.57 1.37
N VAL A 113 16.69 18.31 1.71
CA VAL A 113 15.69 17.37 2.24
C VAL A 113 16.04 16.89 3.65
N SER A 114 15.11 16.18 4.29
CA SER A 114 15.29 15.60 5.63
C SER A 114 16.43 14.57 5.67
N ILE A 115 17.11 14.46 6.81
CA ILE A 115 18.06 13.36 7.08
C ILE A 115 17.40 11.98 6.99
N ALA A 116 16.09 11.91 7.20
CA ALA A 116 15.29 10.69 7.06
C ALA A 116 14.65 10.55 5.66
N ASP A 117 15.02 11.36 4.66
CA ASP A 117 14.52 11.16 3.31
C ASP A 117 14.94 9.78 2.78
N GLU A 118 13.94 8.93 2.60
CA GLU A 118 14.13 7.54 2.22
C GLU A 118 14.81 7.40 0.86
N THR A 119 14.46 8.26 -0.10
CA THR A 119 15.04 8.20 -1.45
C THR A 119 16.52 8.56 -1.40
N MET A 120 16.89 9.59 -0.65
CA MET A 120 18.29 9.99 -0.49
C MET A 120 19.10 8.95 0.29
N GLN A 121 18.51 8.29 1.29
CA GLN A 121 19.17 7.17 1.97
C GLN A 121 19.42 5.98 1.05
N LEU A 122 18.47 5.64 0.17
CA LEU A 122 18.64 4.60 -0.85
C LEU A 122 19.70 5.00 -1.90
N GLU A 123 19.71 6.27 -2.33
CA GLU A 123 20.72 6.82 -3.25
C GLU A 123 22.11 6.73 -2.63
N TYR A 124 22.25 7.14 -1.37
CA TYR A 124 23.50 7.04 -0.63
C TYR A 124 23.97 5.59 -0.46
N LEU A 125 23.07 4.67 -0.11
CA LEU A 125 23.37 3.24 -0.01
C LEU A 125 23.91 2.68 -1.33
N ILE A 126 23.24 2.98 -2.45
CA ILE A 126 23.69 2.54 -3.79
C ILE A 126 25.06 3.13 -4.13
N TRP A 127 25.28 4.41 -3.81
CA TRP A 127 26.57 5.04 -4.02
C TRP A 127 27.67 4.37 -3.19
N GLU A 128 27.43 4.07 -1.91
CA GLU A 128 28.40 3.34 -1.07
C GLU A 128 28.69 1.96 -1.65
N LEU A 129 27.68 1.22 -2.08
CA LEU A 129 27.86 -0.11 -2.68
C LEU A 129 28.71 -0.03 -3.95
N LYS A 130 28.45 0.92 -4.84
CA LYS A 130 29.17 1.05 -6.12
C LYS A 130 30.59 1.59 -5.98
N ASN A 131 30.85 2.43 -4.98
CA ASN A 131 32.12 3.17 -4.89
C ASN A 131 33.05 2.69 -3.76
N ILE A 132 32.49 2.09 -2.72
CA ILE A 132 33.25 1.68 -1.53
C ILE A 132 33.17 0.15 -1.36
N TYR A 133 31.98 -0.43 -1.47
CA TYR A 133 31.74 -1.86 -1.24
C TYR A 133 31.54 -2.62 -2.56
N GLN A 134 32.44 -2.43 -3.52
CA GLN A 134 32.31 -2.95 -4.89
C GLN A 134 32.12 -4.47 -4.97
N ASN A 135 32.75 -5.22 -4.08
CA ASN A 135 32.56 -6.68 -4.01
C ASN A 135 31.13 -7.04 -3.56
N VAL A 136 30.56 -6.28 -2.63
CA VAL A 136 29.15 -6.43 -2.24
C VAL A 136 28.25 -6.07 -3.41
N TRP A 137 28.52 -4.96 -4.10
CA TRP A 137 27.77 -4.59 -5.30
C TRP A 137 27.78 -5.69 -6.35
N ASN A 138 28.95 -6.24 -6.68
CA ASN A 138 29.10 -7.34 -7.64
C ASN A 138 28.33 -8.59 -7.23
N MET A 139 28.32 -8.93 -5.93
CA MET A 139 27.49 -10.03 -5.42
C MET A 139 26.00 -9.72 -5.64
N LEU A 140 25.52 -8.52 -5.30
CA LEU A 140 24.09 -8.18 -5.44
C LEU A 140 23.62 -8.13 -6.90
N THR A 141 24.50 -7.77 -7.83
CA THR A 141 24.18 -7.72 -9.28
C THR A 141 24.32 -9.06 -9.99
N THR A 142 24.86 -10.09 -9.33
CA THR A 142 25.01 -11.45 -9.90
C THR A 142 24.26 -12.54 -9.12
N ALA A 143 23.76 -12.24 -7.93
CA ALA A 143 23.11 -13.21 -7.06
C ALA A 143 21.91 -13.92 -7.71
N THR A 144 21.84 -15.23 -7.54
CA THR A 144 20.66 -16.06 -7.88
C THR A 144 19.91 -16.56 -6.64
N SER A 145 20.50 -16.40 -5.45
CA SER A 145 19.93 -16.85 -4.17
C SER A 145 19.76 -15.68 -3.20
N ILE A 146 18.54 -15.51 -2.67
CA ILE A 146 18.21 -14.49 -1.66
C ILE A 146 19.09 -14.65 -0.43
N LYS A 147 19.25 -15.89 0.08
CA LYS A 147 20.12 -16.17 1.23
C LYS A 147 21.56 -15.77 0.96
N ALA A 148 22.11 -16.13 -0.21
CA ALA A 148 23.50 -15.78 -0.54
C ALA A 148 23.72 -14.27 -0.60
N ALA A 149 22.80 -13.53 -1.25
CA ALA A 149 22.84 -12.07 -1.27
C ALA A 149 22.73 -11.46 0.14
N SER A 150 21.77 -11.95 0.94
CA SER A 150 21.50 -11.47 2.30
C SER A 150 22.71 -11.70 3.21
N ASP A 151 23.28 -12.90 3.19
CA ASP A 151 24.43 -13.28 4.02
C ASP A 151 25.68 -12.49 3.65
N TYR A 152 25.92 -12.26 2.36
CA TYR A 152 27.07 -11.49 1.90
C TYR A 152 26.94 -10.02 2.28
N PHE A 153 25.75 -9.42 2.10
CA PHE A 153 25.46 -8.06 2.54
C PHE A 153 25.64 -7.91 4.07
N LEU A 154 25.12 -8.85 4.85
CA LEU A 154 25.28 -8.87 6.31
C LEU A 154 26.76 -8.85 6.72
N VAL A 155 27.59 -9.70 6.12
CA VAL A 155 28.99 -9.84 6.55
C VAL A 155 29.85 -8.67 6.11
N TYR A 156 29.68 -8.22 4.87
CA TYR A 156 30.66 -7.34 4.23
C TYR A 156 30.19 -5.89 4.12
N PHE A 157 28.91 -5.61 4.30
CA PHE A 157 28.38 -4.25 4.34
C PHE A 157 27.93 -3.84 5.75
N GLU A 158 27.05 -4.60 6.38
CA GLU A 158 26.59 -4.28 7.75
C GLU A 158 27.67 -4.59 8.79
N ALA A 159 28.36 -5.72 8.62
CA ALA A 159 29.45 -6.20 9.47
C ALA A 159 29.19 -6.04 10.99
N PRO A 160 28.02 -6.46 11.52
CA PRO A 160 27.77 -6.37 12.94
C PRO A 160 28.65 -7.37 13.71
N ALA A 161 28.78 -7.17 15.02
CA ALA A 161 29.57 -8.06 15.89
C ALA A 161 29.15 -9.54 15.81
N ASN A 162 27.88 -9.82 15.51
CA ASN A 162 27.35 -11.18 15.36
C ASN A 162 26.82 -11.41 13.94
N THR A 163 27.51 -12.29 13.20
CA THR A 163 27.10 -12.76 11.87
C THR A 163 26.88 -14.28 11.86
N GLY A 164 26.49 -14.87 12.99
CA GLY A 164 26.23 -16.31 13.11
C GLY A 164 25.02 -16.78 12.28
N GLU A 165 24.88 -18.10 12.15
CA GLU A 165 23.85 -18.70 11.27
C GLU A 165 22.43 -18.27 11.62
N ALA A 166 22.11 -18.10 12.90
CA ALA A 166 20.79 -17.62 13.32
C ALA A 166 20.50 -16.19 12.82
N VAL A 167 21.50 -15.31 12.82
CA VAL A 167 21.37 -13.93 12.33
C VAL A 167 21.22 -13.92 10.81
N ARG A 168 22.07 -14.68 10.10
CA ARG A 168 21.98 -14.90 8.65
C ARG A 168 20.60 -15.37 8.23
N LYS A 169 20.15 -16.47 8.86
CA LYS A 169 18.83 -17.04 8.61
C LYS A 169 17.71 -16.02 8.86
N GLY A 170 17.75 -15.31 10.00
CA GLY A 170 16.72 -14.32 10.34
C GLY A 170 16.60 -13.19 9.31
N ARG A 171 17.71 -12.76 8.70
CA ARG A 171 17.72 -11.70 7.68
C ARG A 171 17.30 -12.21 6.30
N ALA A 172 17.72 -13.41 5.93
CA ALA A 172 17.24 -14.07 4.73
C ALA A 172 15.71 -14.34 4.81
N ASP A 173 15.21 -14.81 5.96
CA ASP A 173 13.78 -15.06 6.20
C ASP A 173 12.95 -13.79 6.01
N ARG A 174 13.43 -12.62 6.45
CA ARG A 174 12.79 -11.32 6.19
C ARG A 174 12.70 -11.01 4.69
N GLY A 175 13.79 -11.26 3.96
CA GLY A 175 13.80 -11.18 2.50
C GLY A 175 12.75 -12.08 1.85
N TYR A 176 12.66 -13.36 2.23
CA TYR A 176 11.63 -14.27 1.72
C TYR A 176 10.20 -13.84 2.06
N LEU A 177 9.97 -13.28 3.26
CA LEU A 177 8.69 -12.71 3.64
C LEU A 177 8.31 -11.52 2.77
N PHE A 178 9.26 -10.64 2.47
CA PHE A 178 9.07 -9.54 1.55
C PHE A 178 8.81 -10.04 0.11
N GLU A 179 9.54 -11.06 -0.36
CA GLU A 179 9.31 -11.67 -1.68
C GLU A 179 7.87 -12.19 -1.81
N LYS A 180 7.37 -12.87 -0.78
CA LYS A 180 5.99 -13.36 -0.72
C LYS A 180 5.00 -12.20 -0.79
N TYR A 181 5.24 -11.12 -0.04
CA TYR A 181 4.41 -9.92 -0.09
C TYR A 181 4.40 -9.29 -1.49
N LEU A 182 5.56 -9.16 -2.13
CA LEU A 182 5.70 -8.59 -3.47
C LEU A 182 4.94 -9.43 -4.52
N LYS A 183 5.01 -10.76 -4.42
CA LYS A 183 4.20 -11.67 -5.26
C LYS A 183 2.72 -11.40 -5.08
N CYS A 184 2.22 -11.26 -3.86
CA CYS A 184 0.81 -10.95 -3.61
C CYS A 184 0.38 -9.55 -4.10
N GLN A 185 1.29 -8.56 -4.15
CA GLN A 185 1.01 -7.23 -4.74
C GLN A 185 0.89 -7.31 -6.27
N ASN A 186 1.77 -8.08 -6.91
CA ASN A 186 1.77 -8.32 -8.36
C ASN A 186 0.90 -9.52 -8.75
N GLY A 187 -0.25 -9.71 -8.08
CA GLY A 187 -1.27 -10.72 -8.39
C GLY A 187 -0.85 -12.19 -8.35
N GLY A 188 0.24 -12.53 -7.66
CA GLY A 188 0.61 -13.90 -7.29
C GLY A 188 -0.47 -14.53 -6.41
N ASP A 189 -1.10 -15.56 -6.97
CA ASP A 189 -2.43 -16.10 -6.65
C ASP A 189 -3.56 -15.09 -6.91
N SER A 190 -4.07 -15.13 -8.16
CA SER A 190 -5.21 -14.39 -8.72
C SER A 190 -6.07 -13.69 -7.68
N VAL A 191 -5.83 -12.39 -7.46
CA VAL A 191 -6.69 -11.57 -6.61
C VAL A 191 -8.11 -11.59 -7.20
N LYS A 192 -9.03 -12.23 -6.48
CA LYS A 192 -10.40 -12.44 -6.93
C LYS A 192 -11.23 -11.19 -6.63
N VAL A 193 -11.29 -10.27 -7.60
CA VAL A 193 -12.11 -9.04 -7.53
C VAL A 193 -13.31 -9.14 -8.48
N THR A 194 -14.48 -8.72 -8.01
CA THR A 194 -15.70 -8.58 -8.83
C THR A 194 -15.75 -7.19 -9.46
N ALA A 195 -16.45 -7.07 -10.59
CA ALA A 195 -16.72 -5.77 -11.24
C ALA A 195 -17.37 -4.77 -10.26
N GLN A 196 -18.30 -5.23 -9.42
CA GLN A 196 -19.00 -4.38 -8.46
C GLN A 196 -18.05 -3.73 -7.46
N GLN A 197 -17.00 -4.42 -7.01
CA GLN A 197 -16.05 -3.84 -6.06
C GLN A 197 -15.27 -2.67 -6.68
N ILE A 198 -14.91 -2.77 -7.97
CA ILE A 198 -14.25 -1.67 -8.69
C ILE A 198 -15.22 -0.48 -8.80
N ILE A 199 -16.47 -0.75 -9.19
CA ILE A 199 -17.53 0.27 -9.27
C ILE A 199 -17.73 0.96 -7.92
N ASP A 200 -17.81 0.21 -6.81
CA ASP A 200 -18.01 0.75 -5.47
C ASP A 200 -16.86 1.66 -5.03
N VAL A 201 -15.62 1.32 -5.42
CA VAL A 201 -14.46 2.20 -5.20
C VAL A 201 -14.61 3.51 -5.96
N MET A 202 -14.94 3.43 -7.25
CA MET A 202 -15.16 4.61 -8.09
C MET A 202 -16.30 5.49 -7.53
N LYS A 203 -17.42 4.88 -7.12
CA LYS A 203 -18.56 5.57 -6.49
C LYS A 203 -18.16 6.30 -5.21
N SER A 204 -17.30 5.69 -4.39
CA SER A 204 -16.84 6.30 -3.14
C SER A 204 -16.06 7.61 -3.34
N TRP A 205 -15.64 7.90 -4.58
CA TRP A 205 -14.91 9.10 -4.94
C TRP A 205 -15.73 10.16 -5.67
N ILE A 206 -17.01 9.89 -5.99
CA ILE A 206 -17.88 10.88 -6.63
C ILE A 206 -17.94 12.15 -5.78
N GLY A 207 -17.78 13.31 -6.44
CA GLY A 207 -17.76 14.64 -5.84
C GLY A 207 -16.39 15.10 -5.32
N LEU A 208 -15.36 14.24 -5.31
CA LEU A 208 -13.99 14.68 -5.07
C LEU A 208 -13.50 15.54 -6.23
N SER A 209 -12.76 16.64 -5.95
CA SER A 209 -12.37 17.59 -6.98
C SER A 209 -11.01 18.25 -6.80
N ARG A 210 -10.46 18.77 -7.91
CA ARG A 210 -9.24 19.58 -7.97
C ARG A 210 -9.42 20.92 -7.27
N ALA A 211 -10.51 21.63 -7.56
CA ALA A 211 -10.83 22.92 -6.96
C ALA A 211 -10.89 22.88 -5.41
N LYS A 212 -11.43 21.79 -4.83
CA LYS A 212 -11.50 21.61 -3.37
C LYS A 212 -10.25 20.93 -2.79
N GLY A 213 -9.32 20.46 -3.63
CA GLY A 213 -8.18 19.65 -3.21
C GLY A 213 -8.55 18.27 -2.64
N THR A 214 -9.82 17.85 -2.73
CA THR A 214 -10.31 16.59 -2.14
C THR A 214 -9.97 15.37 -2.97
N HIS A 215 -9.53 15.53 -4.23
CA HIS A 215 -9.03 14.46 -5.09
C HIS A 215 -7.63 13.93 -4.69
N LYS A 216 -6.86 14.67 -3.88
CA LYS A 216 -5.47 14.31 -3.50
C LYS A 216 -5.29 12.87 -3.00
N PRO A 217 -6.20 12.29 -2.19
CA PRO A 217 -6.08 10.90 -1.77
C PRO A 217 -6.08 9.87 -2.92
N ILE A 218 -6.70 10.18 -4.06
CA ILE A 218 -6.64 9.34 -5.27
C ILE A 218 -5.23 9.37 -5.85
N ILE A 219 -4.66 10.57 -5.99
CA ILE A 219 -3.30 10.80 -6.49
C ILE A 219 -2.26 10.17 -5.56
N ASP A 220 -2.45 10.32 -4.24
CA ASP A 220 -1.56 9.72 -3.24
C ASP A 220 -1.63 8.19 -3.28
N LEU A 221 -2.83 7.61 -3.44
CA LEU A 221 -3.00 6.16 -3.59
C LEU A 221 -2.31 5.66 -4.87
N TYR A 222 -2.51 6.34 -6.00
CA TYR A 222 -1.81 6.01 -7.25
C TYR A 222 -0.29 6.06 -7.08
N ASN A 223 0.23 7.17 -6.56
CA ASN A 223 1.67 7.38 -6.35
C ASN A 223 2.28 6.49 -5.26
N SER A 224 1.45 5.74 -4.52
CA SER A 224 1.91 4.74 -3.55
C SER A 224 2.21 3.38 -4.20
N HIS A 225 1.73 3.14 -5.42
CA HIS A 225 1.98 1.92 -6.16
C HIS A 225 3.29 2.01 -6.95
N TYR A 226 4.19 1.07 -6.73
CA TYR A 226 5.50 1.02 -7.38
C TYR A 226 5.62 -0.25 -8.24
N PRO A 227 6.25 -0.15 -9.44
CA PRO A 227 6.87 1.04 -9.99
C PRO A 227 5.84 2.08 -10.44
N LEU A 228 6.21 3.36 -10.35
CA LEU A 228 5.38 4.44 -10.91
C LEU A 228 5.28 4.23 -12.43
N ALA A 229 4.06 4.31 -12.97
CA ALA A 229 3.90 4.25 -14.41
C ALA A 229 4.70 5.37 -15.06
N ARG A 230 5.36 5.06 -16.18
CA ARG A 230 6.27 5.96 -16.91
C ARG A 230 7.43 6.53 -16.06
N GLY A 231 7.67 6.01 -14.86
CA GLY A 231 8.59 6.59 -13.89
C GLY A 231 8.17 7.99 -13.40
N TYR A 232 6.91 8.37 -13.59
CA TYR A 232 6.39 9.71 -13.34
C TYR A 232 5.53 9.72 -12.06
N LYS A 233 5.79 10.69 -11.18
CA LYS A 233 4.95 10.94 -10.01
C LYS A 233 3.90 11.98 -10.37
N VAL A 234 2.64 11.57 -10.42
CA VAL A 234 1.52 12.44 -10.80
C VAL A 234 1.38 13.59 -9.80
N SER A 235 1.33 14.82 -10.31
CA SER A 235 1.10 16.04 -9.52
C SER A 235 -0.40 16.21 -9.22
N TYR A 236 -0.71 16.97 -8.16
CA TYR A 236 -2.10 17.34 -7.84
C TYR A 236 -2.73 18.32 -8.85
N THR A 237 -1.93 18.84 -9.80
CA THR A 237 -2.41 19.73 -10.87
C THR A 237 -2.64 18.98 -12.18
N ASP A 238 -2.12 17.77 -12.31
CA ASP A 238 -2.20 17.00 -13.54
C ASP A 238 -3.61 16.46 -13.76
N ASP A 239 -3.92 16.19 -15.01
CA ASP A 239 -5.11 15.43 -15.36
C ASP A 239 -5.04 14.01 -14.81
N TYR A 240 -6.15 13.58 -14.21
CA TYR A 240 -6.16 12.42 -13.33
C TYR A 240 -7.28 11.44 -13.67
N CYS A 241 -7.84 11.49 -14.88
CA CYS A 241 -8.86 10.54 -15.34
C CYS A 241 -8.34 9.09 -15.25
N ASP A 242 -7.20 8.83 -15.89
CA ASP A 242 -6.59 7.50 -15.89
C ASP A 242 -5.97 7.11 -14.55
N THR A 243 -5.34 8.09 -13.89
CA THR A 243 -4.86 7.96 -12.51
C THR A 243 -5.97 7.50 -11.57
N THR A 244 -7.23 7.93 -11.78
CA THR A 244 -8.38 7.50 -10.98
C THR A 244 -8.72 6.03 -11.22
N VAL A 245 -8.76 5.60 -12.49
CA VAL A 245 -9.00 4.18 -12.84
C VAL A 245 -7.89 3.31 -12.26
N SER A 246 -6.62 3.63 -12.52
CA SER A 246 -5.47 2.93 -11.94
C SER A 246 -5.53 2.87 -10.41
N ALA A 247 -5.85 3.99 -9.74
CA ALA A 247 -6.01 4.03 -8.28
C ALA A 247 -7.10 3.09 -7.76
N ALA A 248 -8.21 2.92 -8.50
CA ALA A 248 -9.28 2.01 -8.10
C ALA A 248 -8.80 0.55 -8.07
N PHE A 249 -8.05 0.13 -9.09
CA PHE A 249 -7.45 -1.20 -9.15
C PHE A 249 -6.32 -1.37 -8.12
N ILE A 250 -5.52 -0.34 -7.86
CA ILE A 250 -4.52 -0.35 -6.77
C ILE A 250 -5.20 -0.60 -5.43
N LYS A 251 -6.30 0.10 -5.13
CA LYS A 251 -7.03 -0.02 -3.86
C LYS A 251 -7.45 -1.46 -3.55
N LEU A 252 -7.74 -2.23 -4.60
CA LEU A 252 -8.18 -3.62 -4.51
C LEU A 252 -7.08 -4.64 -4.82
N SER A 253 -5.83 -4.19 -5.00
CA SER A 253 -4.72 -5.05 -5.41
C SER A 253 -5.02 -5.84 -6.69
N ALA A 254 -5.71 -5.21 -7.64
CA ALA A 254 -6.25 -5.83 -8.85
C ALA A 254 -5.59 -5.30 -10.14
N VAL A 255 -4.45 -4.61 -10.03
CA VAL A 255 -3.75 -3.97 -11.17
C VAL A 255 -3.42 -4.94 -12.30
N ASP A 256 -3.22 -6.22 -11.98
CA ASP A 256 -3.00 -7.24 -12.99
C ASP A 256 -4.20 -7.43 -13.91
N LEU A 257 -5.43 -7.17 -13.47
CA LEU A 257 -6.63 -7.29 -14.31
C LEU A 257 -6.63 -6.28 -15.46
N ILE A 258 -5.88 -5.19 -15.33
CA ILE A 258 -5.78 -4.10 -16.31
C ILE A 258 -4.42 -4.04 -17.02
N GLY A 259 -3.49 -4.95 -16.70
CA GLY A 259 -2.20 -5.06 -17.39
C GLY A 259 -1.10 -4.18 -16.79
N GLY A 260 -1.40 -3.49 -15.70
CA GLY A 260 -0.52 -2.53 -15.05
C GLY A 260 -1.29 -1.27 -14.68
N THR A 261 -0.59 -0.33 -14.05
CA THR A 261 -1.12 1.01 -13.77
C THR A 261 -0.60 1.99 -14.81
N GLU A 262 -1.40 3.00 -15.16
CA GLU A 262 -1.01 4.08 -16.05
C GLU A 262 -1.65 5.42 -15.64
N CYS A 263 -1.07 6.53 -16.08
CA CYS A 263 -1.59 7.90 -15.89
C CYS A 263 -1.82 8.63 -17.21
N GLY A 264 -1.91 7.89 -18.33
CA GLY A 264 -2.13 8.42 -19.67
C GLY A 264 -2.93 7.41 -20.49
N VAL A 265 -4.10 7.85 -20.97
CA VAL A 265 -5.15 6.97 -21.52
C VAL A 265 -4.65 6.10 -22.67
N GLU A 266 -3.99 6.69 -23.68
CA GLU A 266 -3.50 5.93 -24.84
C GLU A 266 -2.44 4.87 -24.45
N GLU A 267 -1.56 5.17 -23.51
CA GLU A 267 -0.61 4.15 -23.05
C GLU A 267 -1.29 3.06 -22.22
N HIS A 268 -2.37 3.39 -21.51
CA HIS A 268 -3.16 2.36 -20.83
C HIS A 268 -3.85 1.44 -21.84
N ILE A 269 -4.32 1.98 -22.97
CA ILE A 269 -4.82 1.18 -24.10
C ILE A 269 -3.74 0.23 -24.62
N ASN A 270 -2.47 0.66 -24.72
CA ASN A 270 -1.37 -0.24 -25.08
C ASN A 270 -1.19 -1.40 -24.10
N LEU A 271 -1.38 -1.17 -22.79
CA LEU A 271 -1.39 -2.24 -21.78
C LEU A 271 -2.61 -3.15 -21.93
N PHE A 272 -3.80 -2.60 -22.19
CA PHE A 272 -5.02 -3.37 -22.46
C PHE A 272 -4.87 -4.27 -23.68
N LYS A 273 -4.29 -3.74 -24.77
CA LYS A 273 -3.96 -4.47 -26.01
C LYS A 273 -2.97 -5.59 -25.72
N LYS A 274 -1.87 -5.29 -25.03
CA LYS A 274 -0.85 -6.30 -24.64
C LYS A 274 -1.44 -7.40 -23.77
N LYS A 275 -2.40 -7.07 -22.89
CA LYS A 275 -3.10 -8.04 -22.04
C LYS A 275 -4.19 -8.83 -22.79
N GLY A 276 -4.61 -8.38 -23.97
CA GLY A 276 -5.66 -9.01 -24.76
C GLY A 276 -7.06 -8.79 -24.17
N ILE A 277 -7.30 -7.63 -23.56
CA ILE A 277 -8.62 -7.24 -23.01
C ILE A 277 -9.23 -6.04 -23.72
N TRP A 278 -8.54 -5.45 -24.70
CA TRP A 278 -9.00 -4.30 -25.45
C TRP A 278 -9.97 -4.69 -26.57
N ASN A 279 -11.07 -3.94 -26.71
CA ASN A 279 -11.98 -3.96 -27.84
C ASN A 279 -12.09 -2.55 -28.43
N GLU A 280 -11.66 -2.41 -29.68
CA GLU A 280 -11.66 -1.14 -30.43
C GLU A 280 -13.07 -0.77 -30.96
N ASP A 281 -14.03 -1.70 -30.93
CA ASP A 281 -15.39 -1.42 -31.38
C ASP A 281 -16.20 -0.70 -30.29
N GLY A 282 -16.32 0.63 -30.43
CA GLY A 282 -17.11 1.48 -29.53
C GLY A 282 -18.63 1.25 -29.63
N THR A 283 -19.12 0.45 -30.59
CA THR A 283 -20.55 0.16 -30.78
C THR A 283 -21.08 -0.99 -29.94
N ILE A 284 -20.19 -1.78 -29.32
CA ILE A 284 -20.59 -2.91 -28.48
C ILE A 284 -21.42 -2.47 -27.27
N THR A 285 -22.23 -3.37 -26.76
CA THR A 285 -22.83 -3.21 -25.42
C THR A 285 -21.81 -3.68 -24.38
N PRO A 286 -21.26 -2.78 -23.54
CA PRO A 286 -20.30 -3.17 -22.51
C PRO A 286 -21.01 -3.84 -21.32
N LYS A 287 -20.23 -4.31 -20.35
CA LYS A 287 -20.69 -4.79 -19.05
C LYS A 287 -20.31 -3.81 -17.94
N PRO A 288 -21.06 -3.76 -16.83
CA PRO A 288 -20.60 -3.10 -15.61
C PRO A 288 -19.19 -3.58 -15.22
N GLY A 289 -18.31 -2.63 -14.95
CA GLY A 289 -16.89 -2.84 -14.63
C GLY A 289 -15.97 -2.81 -15.85
N ASP A 290 -16.48 -2.80 -17.08
CA ASP A 290 -15.65 -2.51 -18.25
C ASP A 290 -15.12 -1.07 -18.15
N ILE A 291 -13.92 -0.87 -18.67
CA ILE A 291 -13.25 0.43 -18.70
C ILE A 291 -13.52 1.02 -20.07
N ILE A 292 -14.16 2.17 -20.13
CA ILE A 292 -14.47 2.88 -21.38
C ILE A 292 -13.40 3.94 -21.63
N CYS A 293 -12.91 4.03 -22.87
CA CYS A 293 -12.04 5.12 -23.31
C CYS A 293 -12.73 5.96 -24.38
N TYR A 294 -12.38 7.23 -24.43
CA TYR A 294 -12.94 8.21 -25.35
C TYR A 294 -11.86 8.86 -26.19
N ASN A 295 -12.23 9.23 -27.41
CA ASN A 295 -11.49 10.15 -28.26
C ASN A 295 -12.49 11.25 -28.66
N TRP A 296 -12.27 12.46 -28.17
CA TRP A 296 -13.20 13.58 -28.34
C TRP A 296 -13.07 14.27 -29.69
N ASP A 297 -12.04 13.94 -30.47
CA ASP A 297 -11.80 14.55 -31.79
C ASP A 297 -12.67 13.93 -32.91
N ASP A 298 -13.32 12.79 -32.65
CA ASP A 298 -14.18 12.10 -33.62
C ASP A 298 -15.54 11.70 -33.01
N GLY A 299 -16.61 12.24 -33.57
CA GLY A 299 -17.99 11.97 -33.17
C GLY A 299 -18.66 10.82 -33.92
N THR A 300 -17.93 9.98 -34.64
CA THR A 300 -18.44 8.88 -35.48
C THR A 300 -17.86 7.51 -35.10
N GLN A 301 -18.38 6.43 -35.68
CA GLN A 301 -17.85 5.07 -35.50
C GLN A 301 -17.45 4.47 -36.86
N PRO A 302 -16.37 3.66 -36.93
CA PRO A 302 -15.44 3.37 -35.84
C PRO A 302 -14.63 4.63 -35.46
N ASN A 303 -14.37 4.79 -34.17
CA ASN A 303 -13.50 5.83 -33.66
C ASN A 303 -12.17 5.18 -33.30
N ASP A 304 -11.09 5.51 -33.99
CA ASP A 304 -9.78 4.84 -33.86
C ASP A 304 -8.60 5.84 -33.77
N GLY A 305 -8.86 7.09 -33.36
CA GLY A 305 -7.90 8.20 -33.28
C GLY A 305 -6.87 8.15 -32.13
N TRP A 306 -6.76 9.18 -31.29
CA TRP A 306 -5.96 9.14 -30.05
C TRP A 306 -6.90 9.30 -28.85
N ALA A 307 -6.73 8.51 -27.78
CA ALA A 307 -7.65 8.56 -26.65
C ALA A 307 -7.30 9.66 -25.63
N ASP A 308 -8.32 10.39 -25.18
CA ASP A 308 -8.19 11.56 -24.30
C ASP A 308 -8.70 11.32 -22.88
N HIS A 309 -9.69 10.43 -22.74
CA HIS A 309 -10.42 10.28 -21.49
C HIS A 309 -10.83 8.84 -21.23
N ILE A 310 -11.06 8.50 -19.96
CA ILE A 310 -11.30 7.15 -19.51
C ILE A 310 -12.21 7.12 -18.28
N GLY A 311 -13.01 6.08 -18.14
CA GLY A 311 -13.89 5.87 -16.99
C GLY A 311 -14.25 4.40 -16.80
N VAL A 312 -15.03 4.11 -15.76
CA VAL A 312 -15.53 2.75 -15.46
C VAL A 312 -17.03 2.72 -15.66
N VAL A 313 -17.50 1.76 -16.47
CA VAL A 313 -18.94 1.53 -16.69
C VAL A 313 -19.56 1.05 -15.38
N GLU A 314 -20.51 1.82 -14.87
CA GLU A 314 -21.25 1.51 -13.65
C GLU A 314 -22.50 0.69 -13.94
N TYR A 315 -23.26 1.12 -14.94
CA TYR A 315 -24.59 0.58 -15.24
C TYR A 315 -24.86 0.61 -16.74
N VAL A 316 -25.62 -0.38 -17.22
CA VAL A 316 -26.01 -0.50 -18.63
C VAL A 316 -27.51 -0.73 -18.70
N ASP A 317 -28.23 0.21 -19.33
CA ASP A 317 -29.64 0.07 -19.65
C ASP A 317 -29.78 -0.39 -21.10
N SER A 318 -29.82 -1.71 -21.29
CA SER A 318 -29.96 -2.28 -22.63
C SER A 318 -31.29 -1.96 -23.31
N LYS A 319 -32.34 -1.59 -22.54
CA LYS A 319 -33.66 -1.25 -23.10
C LYS A 319 -33.64 0.14 -23.69
N ASN A 320 -33.07 1.10 -22.96
CA ASN A 320 -32.96 2.50 -23.40
C ASN A 320 -31.69 2.77 -24.22
N ARG A 321 -30.84 1.76 -24.42
CA ARG A 321 -29.54 1.84 -25.08
C ARG A 321 -28.64 2.94 -24.50
N THR A 322 -28.60 3.04 -23.17
CA THR A 322 -27.73 3.97 -22.46
C THR A 322 -26.83 3.24 -21.48
N LEU A 323 -25.74 3.89 -21.09
CA LEU A 323 -24.83 3.43 -20.05
C LEU A 323 -24.47 4.60 -19.14
N THR A 324 -24.19 4.31 -17.87
CA THR A 324 -23.65 5.27 -16.88
C THR A 324 -22.20 4.92 -16.59
N VAL A 325 -21.33 5.93 -16.62
CA VAL A 325 -19.88 5.81 -16.40
C VAL A 325 -19.49 6.69 -15.23
N ILE A 326 -18.60 6.18 -14.37
CA ILE A 326 -17.91 7.00 -13.37
C ILE A 326 -16.53 7.37 -13.91
N GLU A 327 -16.29 8.67 -14.02
CA GLU A 327 -15.10 9.26 -14.62
C GLU A 327 -14.34 10.09 -13.58
N GLY A 328 -13.01 9.98 -13.58
CA GLY A 328 -12.16 10.91 -12.86
C GLY A 328 -11.88 12.14 -13.71
N ASN A 329 -11.64 13.30 -13.09
CA ASN A 329 -11.24 14.51 -13.79
C ASN A 329 -12.19 14.94 -14.94
N MET A 330 -13.50 14.80 -14.72
CA MET A 330 -14.50 15.40 -15.60
C MET A 330 -14.38 16.94 -15.59
N THR A 331 -15.14 17.61 -16.45
CA THR A 331 -15.23 19.08 -16.50
C THR A 331 -15.32 19.69 -15.09
N GLY A 332 -14.40 20.62 -14.80
CA GLY A 332 -14.23 21.19 -13.46
C GLY A 332 -13.25 20.43 -12.55
N GLY A 333 -12.59 19.40 -13.08
CA GLY A 333 -11.67 18.53 -12.35
C GLY A 333 -12.37 17.78 -11.23
N VAL A 334 -13.49 17.13 -11.53
CA VAL A 334 -14.35 16.44 -10.55
C VAL A 334 -14.45 14.95 -10.91
N VAL A 335 -14.50 14.07 -9.91
CA VAL A 335 -14.93 12.68 -10.11
C VAL A 335 -16.46 12.68 -10.14
N GLY A 336 -17.06 12.20 -11.22
CA GLY A 336 -18.51 12.27 -11.40
C GLY A 336 -19.05 11.16 -12.28
N GLU A 337 -20.36 11.25 -12.53
CA GLU A 337 -21.10 10.31 -13.35
C GLU A 337 -21.54 10.96 -14.66
N ARG A 338 -21.52 10.17 -15.73
CA ARG A 338 -22.04 10.55 -17.06
C ARG A 338 -22.93 9.45 -17.60
N THR A 339 -24.11 9.81 -18.10
CA THR A 339 -24.96 8.89 -18.86
C THR A 339 -24.86 9.22 -20.35
N ILE A 340 -24.53 8.22 -21.17
CA ILE A 340 -24.32 8.36 -22.62
C ILE A 340 -25.01 7.22 -23.38
N PRO A 341 -25.30 7.39 -24.69
CA PRO A 341 -25.84 6.31 -25.50
C PRO A 341 -24.79 5.21 -25.76
N ILE A 342 -25.24 3.96 -25.87
CA ILE A 342 -24.41 2.84 -26.34
C ILE A 342 -24.07 3.08 -27.82
N GLY A 343 -22.78 2.98 -28.17
CA GLY A 343 -22.29 3.31 -29.51
C GLY A 343 -22.20 4.80 -29.79
N TRP A 344 -22.10 5.64 -28.76
CA TRP A 344 -21.83 7.06 -28.95
C TRP A 344 -20.52 7.25 -29.72
N GLY A 345 -20.51 8.14 -30.71
CA GLY A 345 -19.38 8.26 -31.64
C GLY A 345 -18.03 8.57 -30.99
N TYR A 346 -18.02 9.31 -29.88
CA TYR A 346 -16.79 9.61 -29.14
C TYR A 346 -16.21 8.44 -28.34
N ILE A 347 -16.89 7.29 -28.31
CA ILE A 347 -16.40 6.09 -27.63
C ILE A 347 -15.32 5.46 -28.51
N ARG A 348 -14.09 5.49 -28.00
CA ARG A 348 -12.95 4.86 -28.65
C ARG A 348 -13.00 3.33 -28.52
N GLY A 349 -13.44 2.85 -27.37
CA GLY A 349 -13.53 1.42 -27.13
C GLY A 349 -13.55 1.08 -25.65
N TYR A 350 -13.40 -0.20 -25.38
CA TYR A 350 -13.53 -0.76 -24.04
C TYR A 350 -12.38 -1.70 -23.71
N ALA A 351 -11.82 -1.57 -22.51
CA ALA A 351 -11.11 -2.67 -21.88
C ALA A 351 -12.11 -3.52 -21.10
N CYS A 352 -12.01 -4.84 -21.23
CA CYS A 352 -12.88 -5.81 -20.56
C CYS A 352 -12.08 -6.67 -19.57
N PRO A 353 -11.75 -6.17 -18.36
CA PRO A 353 -11.02 -6.94 -17.37
C PRO A 353 -11.76 -8.22 -16.96
N LYS A 354 -11.00 -9.29 -16.72
CA LYS A 354 -11.54 -10.61 -16.35
C LYS A 354 -11.78 -10.70 -14.84
N TYR A 355 -12.92 -10.19 -14.41
CA TYR A 355 -13.37 -10.28 -13.01
C TYR A 355 -13.82 -11.70 -12.64
N ILE A 356 -13.85 -11.99 -11.35
CA ILE A 356 -14.61 -13.13 -10.85
C ILE A 356 -16.11 -12.80 -10.86
N ASP A 357 -16.94 -13.77 -11.23
CA ASP A 357 -18.38 -13.62 -11.09
C ASP A 357 -18.74 -13.45 -9.62
N SER A 358 -19.72 -12.60 -9.34
CA SER A 358 -20.30 -12.44 -8.00
C SER A 358 -20.84 -13.77 -7.41
N GLN A 359 -21.00 -14.80 -8.24
CA GLN A 359 -21.46 -16.16 -7.90
C GLN A 359 -20.30 -17.15 -7.58
N VAL A 360 -19.04 -16.84 -7.94
CA VAL A 360 -17.89 -17.79 -7.89
C VAL A 360 -17.14 -17.73 -6.55
N THR A 361 -17.85 -17.52 -5.44
CA THR A 361 -17.31 -17.81 -4.09
C THR A 361 -17.59 -19.24 -3.60
N ASN A 362 -18.26 -20.08 -4.41
CA ASN A 362 -18.43 -21.50 -4.10
C ASN A 362 -17.67 -22.41 -5.08
N THR A 363 -16.41 -22.69 -4.78
CA THR A 363 -15.73 -23.90 -5.27
C THR A 363 -15.47 -24.85 -4.11
N LYS A 364 -16.34 -25.86 -4.05
CA LYS A 364 -16.13 -27.27 -3.67
C LYS A 364 -15.41 -27.56 -2.35
N LYS A 365 -16.21 -27.83 -1.30
CA LYS A 365 -15.92 -28.92 -0.36
C LYS A 365 -16.71 -30.14 -0.80
N GLU A 366 -16.02 -31.27 -0.93
CA GLU A 366 -16.65 -32.58 -1.08
C GLU A 366 -17.47 -32.92 0.19
N ASN A 367 -18.74 -33.22 -0.06
CA ASN A 367 -19.68 -34.12 0.61
C ASN A 367 -19.54 -34.38 2.12
N ASN A 368 -20.52 -33.88 2.91
CA ASN A 368 -21.60 -34.73 3.43
C ASN A 368 -22.79 -33.92 3.99
N VAL A 369 -23.97 -34.44 3.65
CA VAL A 369 -25.39 -34.13 3.98
C VAL A 369 -25.57 -33.72 5.47
N SER A 370 -26.40 -32.76 5.92
CA SER A 370 -27.85 -32.54 5.70
C SER A 370 -28.34 -31.14 6.16
N THR A 371 -29.36 -30.64 5.43
CA THR A 371 -30.55 -29.86 5.87
C THR A 371 -30.46 -28.49 6.56
N GLU A 372 -31.19 -27.55 5.93
CA GLU A 372 -32.06 -26.51 6.50
C GLU A 372 -31.56 -25.04 6.67
N THR A 373 -32.06 -24.23 5.71
CA THR A 373 -32.79 -22.95 5.86
C THR A 373 -32.13 -21.71 6.49
N GLY A 374 -32.00 -20.66 5.67
CA GLY A 374 -32.39 -19.29 6.06
C GLY A 374 -31.30 -18.25 6.33
N GLY A 375 -31.14 -17.32 5.38
CA GLY A 375 -31.10 -15.88 5.69
C GLY A 375 -29.76 -15.18 6.01
N THR A 376 -29.39 -14.29 5.08
CA THR A 376 -28.65 -13.01 5.23
C THR A 376 -27.15 -13.04 5.58
N GLY A 377 -26.30 -12.92 4.55
CA GLY A 377 -24.84 -12.67 4.68
C GLY A 377 -24.47 -11.21 4.39
N TYR A 378 -23.76 -10.55 5.32
CA TYR A 378 -23.39 -9.13 5.25
C TYR A 378 -22.24 -8.83 4.27
N MET A 379 -22.23 -7.57 3.83
CA MET A 379 -21.42 -6.91 2.80
C MET A 379 -19.90 -6.77 3.10
N PHE A 380 -19.39 -7.34 4.20
CA PHE A 380 -17.96 -7.37 4.54
C PHE A 380 -17.66 -8.49 5.55
N LYS A 381 -16.59 -9.26 5.30
CA LYS A 381 -16.16 -10.34 6.21
C LYS A 381 -15.33 -9.76 7.36
N VAL A 382 -16.00 -9.36 8.44
CA VAL A 382 -15.34 -9.01 9.71
C VAL A 382 -14.67 -10.23 10.33
N LYS A 383 -13.41 -10.09 10.75
CA LYS A 383 -12.73 -11.14 11.52
C LYS A 383 -13.28 -11.17 12.95
N THR A 384 -13.22 -12.34 13.58
CA THR A 384 -13.46 -12.43 15.03
C THR A 384 -12.47 -11.54 15.77
N VAL A 385 -12.98 -10.62 16.60
CA VAL A 385 -12.15 -9.75 17.43
C VAL A 385 -12.16 -10.30 18.86
N GLN A 386 -10.99 -10.66 19.35
CA GLN A 386 -10.77 -11.18 20.70
C GLN A 386 -9.52 -10.54 21.33
N SER A 387 -9.25 -10.83 22.61
CA SER A 387 -8.06 -10.34 23.32
C SER A 387 -6.79 -10.48 22.46
N GLY A 388 -6.02 -9.39 22.33
CA GLY A 388 -4.79 -9.35 21.54
C GLY A 388 -4.98 -9.17 20.02
N SER A 389 -6.22 -9.17 19.52
CA SER A 389 -6.50 -8.82 18.13
C SER A 389 -6.14 -7.36 17.87
N THR A 390 -5.65 -7.05 16.66
CA THR A 390 -5.34 -5.68 16.26
C THR A 390 -5.84 -5.38 14.84
N GLY A 391 -5.94 -4.10 14.47
CA GLY A 391 -6.25 -3.67 13.12
C GLY A 391 -7.66 -3.09 12.94
N ASN A 392 -8.09 -3.00 11.68
CA ASN A 392 -9.28 -2.22 11.31
C ASN A 392 -10.60 -2.81 11.84
N ASP A 393 -10.71 -4.13 11.96
CA ASP A 393 -11.88 -4.79 12.56
C ASP A 393 -12.06 -4.40 14.02
N VAL A 394 -10.94 -4.25 14.76
CA VAL A 394 -10.94 -3.78 16.14
C VAL A 394 -11.35 -2.31 16.21
N LYS A 395 -10.84 -1.45 15.32
CA LYS A 395 -11.23 -0.04 15.26
C LYS A 395 -12.72 0.13 14.94
N LEU A 396 -13.24 -0.68 14.01
CA LEU A 396 -14.66 -0.71 13.68
C LEU A 396 -15.48 -1.14 14.89
N LEU A 397 -15.09 -2.24 15.54
CA LEU A 397 -15.77 -2.72 16.74
C LEU A 397 -15.74 -1.68 17.88
N GLN A 398 -14.59 -1.05 18.14
CA GLN A 398 -14.44 -0.01 19.16
C GLN A 398 -15.35 1.19 18.88
N ARG A 399 -15.48 1.63 17.63
CA ARG A 399 -16.43 2.67 17.22
C ARG A 399 -17.89 2.26 17.49
N LEU A 400 -18.25 1.04 17.12
CA LEU A 400 -19.61 0.52 17.28
C LEU A 400 -19.98 0.30 18.74
N LEU A 401 -19.07 -0.25 19.55
CA LEU A 401 -19.24 -0.42 21.00
C LEU A 401 -19.42 0.93 21.69
N LYS A 402 -18.59 1.92 21.33
CA LYS A 402 -18.72 3.31 21.82
C LYS A 402 -20.08 3.92 21.44
N SER A 403 -20.53 3.74 20.20
CA SER A 403 -21.87 4.19 19.76
C SER A 403 -23.01 3.47 20.49
N ASN A 404 -22.78 2.28 21.03
CA ASN A 404 -23.77 1.52 21.81
C ASN A 404 -23.72 1.83 23.33
N GLY A 405 -22.89 2.80 23.73
CA GLY A 405 -22.73 3.25 25.11
C GLY A 405 -21.84 2.34 25.97
N CYS A 406 -21.10 1.41 25.36
CA CYS A 406 -20.20 0.52 26.10
C CYS A 406 -18.92 1.26 26.51
N LYS A 407 -18.51 1.06 27.76
CA LYS A 407 -17.33 1.68 28.37
C LYS A 407 -16.24 0.64 28.63
N GLY A 408 -15.00 1.11 28.75
CA GLY A 408 -13.87 0.29 29.19
C GLY A 408 -14.02 -0.17 30.64
N LYS A 409 -13.14 -1.09 31.05
CA LYS A 409 -13.09 -1.60 32.43
C LYS A 409 -12.81 -0.49 33.45
N ASP A 410 -12.11 0.55 33.01
CA ASP A 410 -11.80 1.77 33.75
C ASP A 410 -12.97 2.77 33.86
N GLY A 411 -14.15 2.43 33.34
CA GLY A 411 -15.32 3.32 33.34
C GLY A 411 -15.23 4.48 32.35
N LYS A 412 -14.20 4.53 31.50
CA LYS A 412 -14.01 5.57 30.48
C LYS A 412 -14.51 5.11 29.12
N ASN A 413 -14.66 6.07 28.20
CA ASN A 413 -15.00 5.75 26.81
C ASN A 413 -13.85 4.96 26.16
N LEU A 414 -14.20 4.01 25.28
CA LEU A 414 -13.19 3.25 24.51
C LEU A 414 -12.34 4.19 23.64
N SER A 415 -11.03 4.00 23.72
CA SER A 415 -10.08 4.50 22.72
C SER A 415 -10.23 3.69 21.43
N ILE A 416 -10.14 4.35 20.27
CA ILE A 416 -10.18 3.69 18.95
C ILE A 416 -8.72 3.47 18.49
N ASP A 417 -7.98 2.72 19.28
CA ASP A 417 -6.55 2.44 19.07
C ASP A 417 -6.33 1.25 18.12
N GLY A 418 -7.39 0.49 17.82
CA GLY A 418 -7.29 -0.70 16.99
C GLY A 418 -6.58 -1.86 17.68
N SER A 419 -6.50 -1.87 19.01
CA SER A 419 -5.99 -2.96 19.83
C SER A 419 -7.07 -3.48 20.78
N CYS A 420 -7.35 -4.78 20.71
CA CYS A 420 -8.34 -5.41 21.56
C CYS A 420 -7.71 -5.78 22.91
N GLY A 421 -7.41 -4.74 23.71
CA GLY A 421 -6.91 -4.87 25.07
C GLY A 421 -8.01 -5.08 26.10
N ALA A 422 -7.66 -5.09 27.39
CA ALA A 422 -8.57 -5.37 28.50
C ALA A 422 -9.84 -4.48 28.51
N ASN A 423 -9.71 -3.21 28.13
CA ASN A 423 -10.84 -2.29 28.02
C ASN A 423 -11.81 -2.66 26.89
N THR A 424 -11.31 -3.07 25.73
CA THR A 424 -12.16 -3.50 24.60
C THR A 424 -12.84 -4.84 24.90
N VAL A 425 -12.11 -5.81 25.47
CA VAL A 425 -12.70 -7.10 25.88
C VAL A 425 -13.80 -6.91 26.91
N TYR A 426 -13.59 -6.03 27.90
CA TYR A 426 -14.63 -5.68 28.87
C TYR A 426 -15.87 -5.10 28.18
N ALA A 427 -15.69 -4.16 27.25
CA ALA A 427 -16.80 -3.56 26.52
C ALA A 427 -17.55 -4.56 25.61
N ILE A 428 -16.84 -5.54 25.02
CA ILE A 428 -17.47 -6.64 24.27
C ILE A 428 -18.39 -7.44 25.20
N LYS A 429 -17.90 -7.84 26.39
CA LYS A 429 -18.70 -8.58 27.37
C LYS A 429 -19.92 -7.80 27.85
N GLU A 430 -19.77 -6.51 28.09
CA GLU A 430 -20.90 -5.65 28.48
C GLU A 430 -21.94 -5.52 27.36
N TYR A 431 -21.48 -5.40 26.11
CA TYR A 431 -22.37 -5.41 24.95
C TYR A 431 -23.12 -6.75 24.81
N GLN A 432 -22.40 -7.87 24.94
CA GLN A 432 -22.98 -9.22 24.87
C GLN A 432 -24.04 -9.44 25.97
N LYS A 433 -23.74 -9.07 27.22
CA LYS A 433 -24.73 -9.08 28.32
C LYS A 433 -25.96 -8.25 27.98
N LYS A 434 -25.75 -7.00 27.52
CA LYS A 434 -26.83 -6.07 27.15
C LYS A 434 -27.73 -6.61 26.04
N LYS A 435 -27.17 -7.37 25.10
CA LYS A 435 -27.88 -7.96 23.96
C LYS A 435 -28.27 -9.43 24.17
N LYS A 436 -28.12 -9.97 25.39
CA LYS A 436 -28.42 -11.37 25.75
C LYS A 436 -27.72 -12.39 24.84
N LEU A 437 -26.48 -12.10 24.45
CA LEU A 437 -25.60 -13.00 23.71
C LEU A 437 -24.71 -13.78 24.69
N GLU A 438 -24.05 -14.84 24.19
CA GLU A 438 -22.97 -15.51 24.92
C GLU A 438 -21.87 -14.51 25.31
N VAL A 439 -21.47 -14.50 26.58
CA VAL A 439 -20.55 -13.50 27.16
C VAL A 439 -19.12 -14.06 27.18
N ASP A 440 -18.59 -14.33 26.00
CA ASP A 440 -17.25 -14.89 25.80
C ASP A 440 -16.15 -13.80 25.72
N GLY A 441 -16.52 -12.53 25.50
CA GLY A 441 -15.58 -11.43 25.29
C GLY A 441 -14.92 -11.42 23.90
N CYS A 442 -15.48 -12.19 22.97
CA CYS A 442 -15.08 -12.29 21.58
C CYS A 442 -16.20 -11.77 20.67
N ALA A 443 -15.92 -10.77 19.84
CA ALA A 443 -16.87 -10.38 18.80
C ALA A 443 -16.78 -11.37 17.63
N GLY A 444 -17.48 -12.49 17.77
CA GLY A 444 -17.73 -13.47 16.71
C GLY A 444 -18.97 -13.12 15.88
N ASN A 445 -19.43 -14.06 15.06
CA ASN A 445 -20.53 -13.84 14.10
C ASN A 445 -21.81 -13.29 14.75
N ALA A 446 -22.22 -13.83 15.91
CA ALA A 446 -23.42 -13.38 16.61
C ALA A 446 -23.29 -11.93 17.12
N THR A 447 -22.14 -11.57 17.69
CA THR A 447 -21.88 -10.21 18.17
C THR A 447 -21.81 -9.21 17.02
N TRP A 448 -21.14 -9.58 15.92
CA TRP A 448 -21.06 -8.74 14.72
C TRP A 448 -22.43 -8.53 14.07
N LYS A 449 -23.24 -9.59 13.94
CA LYS A 449 -24.61 -9.49 13.44
C LYS A 449 -25.43 -8.54 14.30
N SER A 450 -25.40 -8.70 15.62
CA SER A 450 -26.13 -7.85 16.56
C SER A 450 -25.69 -6.37 16.51
N ILE A 451 -24.39 -6.10 16.38
CA ILE A 451 -23.87 -4.73 16.50
C ILE A 451 -23.91 -3.94 15.20
N LEU A 452 -23.96 -4.62 14.04
CA LEU A 452 -24.08 -4.00 12.73
C LEU A 452 -25.51 -3.74 12.29
N LEU A 453 -26.48 -4.48 12.82
CA LEU A 453 -27.85 -4.48 12.29
C LEU A 453 -28.79 -3.39 12.84
N ARG A 454 -28.44 -2.71 13.91
CA ARG A 454 -29.28 -1.76 14.67
C ARG A 454 -30.72 -2.21 14.97
#